data_AF-A0A1S8TE32-F1
#
_entry.id   AF-A0A1S8TE32-F1
#
_cell.length_a   1.000
_cell.length_b   1.000
_cell.length_c   1.000
_cell.angle_alpha   90.00
_cell.angle_beta   90.00
_cell.angle_gamma   90.00
#
_symmetry.space_group_name_H-M   'P 1'
#
loop_
_entity.id
_entity.type
_entity.pdbx_description
1 polymer ?
#
loop_
_entity_poly.entity_id
_entity_poly.type
_entity_poly.pdbx_seq_one_letter_code
_entity_poly.pdbx_strand_id
1 'polypeptide(L)'
;MEGGFEYLINSVPIMKEFFQEDTSIVIEDKKEILFISEGKTIRPPSKVGDRVERNPVRDKVNMYKKTIHTVLTKAEHGIDFKLISIPIKDSDNNVKGILCLTRNTEKESQIRNISKELMVSLVETNNAINGIKDSAEKLSDNVNEIIDKVEKN
;
A
#
# COMPACT_ATOMS: atom_id res chain seq x y z
N MET A 1 29.16 14.42 12.85
CA MET A 1 27.78 13.90 13.04
C MET A 1 27.65 13.40 14.47
N GLU A 2 26.55 13.67 15.16
CA GLU A 2 26.25 12.95 16.41
C GLU A 2 26.23 11.44 16.13
N GLY A 3 26.93 10.63 16.93
CA GLY A 3 27.16 9.20 16.64
C GLY A 3 25.90 8.38 16.35
N GLY A 4 24.73 8.79 16.82
CA GLY A 4 23.46 8.10 16.57
C GLY A 4 23.04 8.00 15.10
N PHE A 5 23.33 9.01 14.26
CA PHE A 5 22.98 8.95 12.84
C PHE A 5 23.93 8.06 12.05
N GLU A 6 25.21 8.03 12.43
CA GLU A 6 26.23 7.23 11.78
C GLU A 6 25.97 5.73 11.96
N TYR A 7 25.62 5.29 13.18
CA TYR A 7 25.22 3.90 13.40
C TYR A 7 23.99 3.50 12.57
N LEU A 8 23.02 4.41 12.44
CA LEU A 8 21.82 4.15 11.65
C LEU A 8 22.16 4.02 10.15
N ILE A 9 22.97 4.92 9.62
CA ILE A 9 23.45 4.88 8.22
C ILE A 9 24.20 3.57 7.95
N ASN A 10 25.10 3.19 8.85
CA ASN A 10 25.89 1.95 8.73
C ASN A 10 25.01 0.68 8.80
N SER A 11 23.83 0.76 9.41
CA SER A 11 22.87 -0.35 9.46
C SER A 11 22.00 -0.48 8.19
N VAL A 12 21.98 0.53 7.31
CA VAL A 12 21.12 0.54 6.11
C VAL A 12 21.31 -0.68 5.21
N PRO A 13 22.53 -1.16 4.91
CA PRO A 13 22.70 -2.36 4.09
C PRO A 13 21.96 -3.58 4.66
N ILE A 14 22.06 -3.80 5.97
CA ILE A 14 21.37 -4.91 6.67
C ILE A 14 19.86 -4.69 6.64
N MET A 15 19.38 -3.46 6.83
CA MET A 15 17.96 -3.14 6.72
C MET A 15 17.42 -3.47 5.32
N LYS A 16 18.16 -3.13 4.26
CA LYS A 16 17.73 -3.45 2.87
C LYS A 16 17.65 -4.95 2.61
N GLU A 17 18.59 -5.73 3.15
CA GLU A 17 18.53 -7.19 3.11
C GLU A 17 17.31 -7.73 3.86
N PHE A 18 16.93 -7.11 4.99
CA PHE A 18 15.74 -7.51 5.73
C PHE A 18 14.45 -7.25 4.96
N PHE A 19 14.34 -6.10 4.28
CA PHE A 19 13.14 -5.77 3.52
C PHE A 19 12.98 -6.63 2.25
N GLN A 20 14.06 -7.17 1.67
CA GLN A 20 14.08 -7.98 0.43
C GLN A 20 13.30 -7.38 -0.76
N GLU A 21 13.00 -6.09 -0.68
CA GLU A 21 12.07 -5.39 -1.56
C GLU A 21 12.74 -4.16 -2.16
N ASP A 22 12.22 -3.70 -3.28
CA ASP A 22 12.64 -2.45 -3.89
C ASP A 22 12.28 -1.27 -2.99
N THR A 23 13.27 -0.84 -2.21
CA THR A 23 13.10 0.11 -1.11
C THR A 23 14.19 1.17 -1.18
N SER A 24 13.77 2.42 -1.09
CA SER A 24 14.65 3.55 -0.83
C SER A 24 14.58 3.95 0.64
N ILE A 25 15.73 4.35 1.19
CA ILE A 25 15.85 4.84 2.56
C ILE A 25 16.51 6.22 2.51
N VAL A 26 15.88 7.19 3.17
CA VAL A 26 16.42 8.54 3.37
C VAL A 26 16.53 8.80 4.86
N ILE A 27 17.67 9.31 5.30
CA ILE A 27 17.90 9.72 6.69
C ILE A 27 18.19 11.21 6.69
N GLU A 28 17.44 11.95 7.49
CA GLU A 28 17.55 13.40 7.59
C GLU A 28 17.59 13.83 9.06
N ASP A 29 18.23 14.97 9.33
CA ASP A 29 18.17 15.62 10.63
C ASP A 29 17.12 16.75 10.64
N LYS A 30 17.30 17.75 11.51
CA LYS A 30 16.41 18.92 11.57
C LYS A 30 16.56 19.87 10.37
N LYS A 31 17.68 19.84 9.67
CA LYS A 31 18.14 20.84 8.71
C LYS A 31 18.33 20.29 7.30
N GLU A 32 18.93 19.12 7.17
CA GLU A 32 19.38 18.58 5.88
C GLU A 32 19.27 17.05 5.79
N ILE A 33 19.31 16.57 4.55
CA ILE A 33 19.38 15.14 4.25
C ILE A 33 20.81 14.67 4.48
N LEU A 34 20.97 13.70 5.39
CA LEU A 34 22.26 13.15 5.77
C LEU A 34 22.66 11.96 4.91
N PHE A 35 21.69 11.18 4.43
CA PHE A 35 21.96 9.97 3.69
C PHE A 35 20.79 9.55 2.80
N ILE A 36 21.11 8.98 1.64
CA ILE A 36 20.15 8.39 0.70
C ILE A 36 20.68 7.04 0.24
N SER A 37 19.85 6.01 0.38
CA SER A 37 19.99 4.75 -0.35
C SER A 37 18.83 4.61 -1.32
N GLU A 38 19.13 4.56 -2.61
CA GLU A 38 18.12 4.35 -3.65
C GLU A 38 17.64 2.90 -3.67
N GLY A 39 16.38 2.72 -4.08
CA GLY A 39 15.87 1.44 -4.53
C GLY A 39 16.33 1.13 -5.96
N LYS A 40 15.90 -0.01 -6.50
CA LYS A 40 16.09 -0.37 -7.90
C LYS A 40 15.26 0.54 -8.82
N THR A 41 13.98 0.74 -8.48
CA THR A 41 13.04 1.60 -9.23
C THR A 41 12.70 2.90 -8.49
N ILE A 42 12.96 2.95 -7.19
CA ILE A 42 12.61 4.11 -6.35
C ILE A 42 13.84 4.98 -6.15
N ARG A 43 13.83 6.16 -6.79
CA ARG A 43 14.91 7.14 -6.69
C ARG A 43 14.36 8.45 -6.16
N PRO A 44 14.68 8.82 -4.90
CA PRO A 44 14.32 10.12 -4.38
C PRO A 44 14.92 11.22 -5.28
N PRO A 45 14.16 12.28 -5.60
CA PRO A 45 14.69 13.39 -6.42
C PRO A 45 15.69 14.27 -5.65
N SER A 46 15.72 14.14 -4.33
CA SER A 46 16.59 14.86 -3.41
C SER A 46 18.01 14.29 -3.37
N LYS A 47 18.96 15.09 -2.89
CA LYS A 47 20.37 14.73 -2.71
C LYS A 47 20.81 14.92 -1.26
N VAL A 48 21.91 14.25 -0.89
CA VAL A 48 22.56 14.47 0.40
C VAL A 48 23.03 15.93 0.49
N GLY A 49 22.75 16.58 1.62
CA GLY A 49 22.98 18.00 1.86
C GLY A 49 21.83 18.92 1.45
N ASP A 50 20.81 18.41 0.75
CA ASP A 50 19.61 19.21 0.48
C ASP A 50 18.92 19.58 1.79
N ARG A 51 18.43 20.83 1.86
CA ARG A 51 17.68 21.30 3.03
C ARG A 51 16.36 20.57 3.15
N VAL A 52 16.01 20.19 4.37
CA VAL A 52 14.71 19.58 4.64
C VAL A 52 13.63 20.66 4.63
N GLU A 53 12.74 20.57 3.64
CA GLU A 53 11.58 21.45 3.56
C GLU A 53 10.50 21.05 4.58
N ARG A 54 9.69 22.03 4.99
CA ARG A 54 8.49 21.73 5.78
C ARG A 54 7.50 21.00 4.91
N ASN A 55 6.96 19.90 5.43
CA ASN A 55 5.84 19.21 4.81
C ASN A 55 4.90 18.65 5.89
N PRO A 56 3.62 18.39 5.54
CA PRO A 56 2.62 17.93 6.50
C PRO A 56 2.96 16.60 7.18
N VAL A 57 3.70 15.71 6.52
CA VAL A 57 4.11 14.41 7.10
C VAL A 57 5.13 14.64 8.21
N ARG A 58 6.15 15.45 7.95
CA ARG A 58 7.17 15.84 8.92
C ARG A 58 6.57 16.56 10.12
N ASP A 59 5.63 17.47 9.91
CA ASP A 59 4.93 18.16 10.99
C ASP A 59 4.18 17.16 11.89
N LYS A 60 3.49 16.18 11.30
CA LYS A 60 2.85 15.09 12.06
C LYS A 60 3.85 14.23 12.82
N VAL A 61 4.97 13.85 12.20
CA VAL A 61 6.03 13.06 12.87
C VAL A 61 6.57 13.81 14.08
N ASN A 62 6.85 15.11 13.93
CA ASN A 62 7.35 15.97 15.01
C ASN A 62 6.31 16.17 16.12
N MET A 63 5.05 16.39 15.76
CA MET A 63 3.95 16.62 16.70
C MET A 63 3.63 15.37 17.51
N TYR A 64 3.45 14.23 16.84
CA TYR A 64 3.02 12.99 17.49
C TYR A 64 4.17 12.17 18.05
N LYS A 65 5.41 12.42 17.61
CA LYS A 65 6.60 11.65 17.97
C LYS A 65 6.41 10.15 17.70
N LYS A 66 5.67 9.80 16.64
CA LYS A 66 5.29 8.43 16.25
C LYS A 66 5.57 8.20 14.78
N THR A 67 5.70 6.93 14.41
CA THR A 67 5.80 6.51 13.01
C THR A 67 4.54 6.89 12.26
N ILE A 68 4.70 7.52 11.10
CA ILE A 68 3.61 7.88 10.20
C ILE A 68 3.72 7.04 8.93
N HIS A 69 2.61 6.41 8.56
CA HIS A 69 2.48 5.69 7.30
C HIS A 69 1.68 6.52 6.32
N THR A 70 2.17 6.64 5.09
CA THR A 70 1.48 7.34 4.00
C THR A 70 1.47 6.44 2.78
N VAL A 71 0.30 6.28 2.18
CA VAL A 71 0.13 5.57 0.90
C VAL A 71 -0.12 6.64 -0.15
N LEU A 72 0.71 6.66 -1.17
CA LEU A 72 0.55 7.50 -2.35
C LEU A 72 0.06 6.60 -3.46
N THR A 73 -1.05 6.97 -4.09
CA THR A 73 -1.64 6.18 -5.16
C THR A 73 -1.25 6.71 -6.53
N LYS A 74 -1.20 5.81 -7.51
CA LYS A 74 -0.92 6.13 -8.91
C LYS A 74 -1.90 7.14 -9.50
N ALA A 75 -3.17 7.11 -9.07
CA ALA A 75 -4.19 8.05 -9.53
C ALA A 75 -3.87 9.50 -9.14
N GLU A 76 -3.22 9.71 -7.99
CA GLU A 76 -2.92 11.04 -7.44
C GLU A 76 -1.48 11.48 -7.75
N HIS A 77 -0.55 10.52 -7.88
CA HIS A 77 0.89 10.78 -7.88
C HIS A 77 1.67 10.06 -8.99
N GLY A 78 1.00 9.35 -9.89
CA GLY A 78 1.61 8.67 -11.04
C GLY A 78 2.26 7.32 -10.76
N ILE A 79 2.55 6.99 -9.47
CA ILE A 79 3.10 5.69 -9.03
C ILE A 79 2.51 5.31 -7.66
N ASP A 80 2.31 4.01 -7.41
CA ASP A 80 1.89 3.48 -6.10
C ASP A 80 3.10 3.30 -5.16
N PHE A 81 3.20 4.13 -4.12
CA PHE A 81 4.23 4.04 -3.09
C PHE A 81 3.65 3.98 -1.68
N LYS A 82 4.37 3.28 -0.80
CA LYS A 82 4.19 3.38 0.64
C LYS A 82 5.40 4.06 1.26
N LEU A 83 5.15 5.14 1.98
CA LEU A 83 6.14 5.88 2.76
C LEU A 83 5.93 5.58 4.24
N ILE A 84 7.04 5.34 4.94
CA ILE A 84 7.09 5.12 6.37
C ILE A 84 8.10 6.12 6.94
N SER A 85 7.60 7.11 7.67
CA SER A 85 8.43 8.13 8.32
C SER A 85 8.55 7.80 9.80
N ILE A 86 9.75 7.40 10.21
CA ILE A 86 10.08 6.96 11.57
C ILE A 86 10.86 8.08 12.27
N PRO A 87 10.39 8.60 13.42
CA PRO A 87 11.11 9.63 14.14
C PRO A 87 12.38 9.06 14.77
N ILE A 88 13.52 9.70 14.49
CA ILE A 88 14.79 9.46 15.21
C ILE A 88 14.78 10.39 16.41
N LYS A 89 14.87 9.82 17.62
CA LYS A 89 14.69 10.54 18.87
C LYS A 89 15.99 10.62 19.67
N ASP A 90 16.15 11.69 20.45
CA ASP A 90 17.17 11.77 21.49
C ASP A 90 16.70 11.12 22.81
N SER A 91 17.57 11.17 23.83
CA SER A 91 17.30 10.64 25.18
C SER A 91 16.10 11.29 25.85
N ASP A 92 15.78 12.53 25.48
CA ASP A 92 14.68 13.31 26.03
C ASP A 92 13.39 13.12 25.21
N ASN A 93 13.36 12.12 24.32
CA ASN A 93 12.25 11.80 23.44
C ASN A 93 11.88 12.98 22.51
N ASN A 94 12.82 13.86 22.18
CA ASN A 94 12.65 14.87 21.13
C ASN A 94 13.08 14.32 19.79
N VAL A 95 12.32 14.65 18.75
CA VAL A 95 12.65 14.24 17.38
C VAL A 95 13.85 15.06 16.92
N LYS A 96 14.97 14.39 16.63
CA LYS A 96 16.20 14.99 16.11
C LYS A 96 16.41 14.76 14.62
N GLY A 97 15.67 13.83 14.05
CA GLY A 97 15.69 13.51 12.63
C GLY A 97 14.58 12.55 12.26
N ILE A 98 14.53 12.16 10.99
CA ILE A 98 13.54 11.22 10.48
C ILE A 98 14.26 10.20 9.60
N LEU A 99 13.91 8.92 9.76
CA LEU A 99 14.21 7.88 8.79
C LEU A 99 12.96 7.67 7.94
N CYS A 100 13.08 7.92 6.65
CA CYS A 100 12.03 7.71 5.67
C CYS A 100 12.35 6.45 4.87
N LEU A 101 11.42 5.50 4.89
CA LEU A 101 11.45 4.31 4.04
C LEU A 101 10.36 4.44 2.99
N THR A 102 10.73 4.30 1.72
CA THR A 102 9.80 4.33 0.60
C THR A 102 9.88 3.01 -0.14
N ARG A 103 8.73 2.37 -0.34
CA ARG A 103 8.60 1.07 -1.00
C ARG A 103 7.59 1.15 -2.14
N ASN A 104 7.89 0.45 -3.24
CA ASN A 104 7.00 0.27 -4.38
C ASN A 104 5.91 -0.74 -4.00
N THR A 105 4.65 -0.33 -4.18
CA THR A 105 3.47 -1.14 -3.89
C THR A 105 2.62 -1.43 -5.12
N GLU A 106 3.13 -1.18 -6.34
CA GLU A 106 2.41 -1.43 -7.59
C GLU A 106 1.99 -2.89 -7.73
N LYS A 107 2.88 -3.84 -7.41
CA LYS A 107 2.57 -5.27 -7.47
C LYS A 107 1.45 -5.65 -6.51
N GLU A 108 1.46 -5.12 -5.28
CA GLU A 108 0.39 -5.34 -4.31
C GLU A 108 -0.94 -4.75 -4.78
N SER A 109 -0.87 -3.54 -5.36
CA SER A 109 -2.02 -2.84 -5.92
C SER A 109 -2.64 -3.62 -7.10
N GLN A 110 -1.81 -4.13 -8.01
CA GLN A 110 -2.24 -4.99 -9.13
C GLN A 110 -2.94 -6.26 -8.65
N ILE A 111 -2.33 -7.00 -7.71
CA ILE A 111 -2.92 -8.22 -7.14
C ILE A 111 -4.27 -7.91 -6.49
N ARG A 112 -4.35 -6.82 -5.73
CA ARG A 112 -5.60 -6.37 -5.10
C ARG A 112 -6.67 -6.05 -6.12
N ASN A 113 -6.32 -5.40 -7.22
CA ASN A 113 -7.29 -5.03 -8.28
C ASN A 113 -7.80 -6.26 -9.03
N ILE A 114 -6.91 -7.17 -9.43
CA ILE A 114 -7.29 -8.45 -10.04
C ILE A 114 -8.20 -9.25 -9.11
N SER A 115 -7.89 -9.27 -7.80
CA SER A 115 -8.73 -9.95 -6.81
C SER A 115 -10.13 -9.35 -6.71
N LYS A 116 -10.26 -8.01 -6.83
CA LYS A 116 -11.56 -7.34 -6.86
C LYS A 116 -12.35 -7.67 -8.12
N GLU A 117 -11.70 -7.64 -9.28
CA GLU A 117 -12.33 -8.02 -10.56
C GLU A 117 -12.84 -9.47 -10.50
N LEU A 118 -12.02 -10.39 -9.97
CA LEU A 118 -12.42 -11.77 -9.77
C LEU A 118 -13.64 -11.90 -8.84
N MET A 119 -13.67 -11.16 -7.73
CA MET A 119 -14.84 -11.15 -6.84
C MET A 119 -16.11 -10.67 -7.55
N VAL A 120 -16.01 -9.63 -8.38
CA VAL A 120 -17.15 -9.14 -9.17
C VAL A 120 -17.64 -10.21 -10.14
N SER A 121 -16.74 -10.84 -10.90
CA SER A 121 -17.11 -11.92 -11.83
C SER A 121 -17.73 -13.13 -11.13
N LEU A 122 -17.29 -13.46 -9.91
CA LEU A 122 -17.91 -14.53 -9.10
C LEU A 122 -19.35 -14.16 -8.68
N VAL A 123 -19.59 -12.91 -8.29
CA VAL A 123 -20.96 -12.43 -7.97
C VAL A 123 -21.86 -12.50 -9.20
N GLU A 124 -21.39 -12.05 -10.35
CA GLU A 124 -22.14 -12.11 -11.61
C GLU A 124 -22.44 -13.56 -12.02
N THR A 125 -21.46 -14.46 -11.91
CA THR A 125 -21.64 -15.89 -12.19
C THR A 125 -22.69 -16.50 -11.27
N ASN A 126 -22.65 -16.18 -9.98
CA ASN A 126 -23.63 -16.69 -9.01
C ASN A 126 -25.05 -16.18 -9.33
N ASN A 127 -25.18 -14.91 -9.74
CA ASN A 127 -26.46 -14.35 -10.18
C ASN A 127 -26.98 -15.06 -11.44
N ALA A 128 -26.12 -15.38 -12.40
CA ALA A 128 -26.49 -16.14 -13.58
C ALA A 128 -26.96 -17.57 -13.24
N ILE A 129 -26.27 -18.25 -12.32
CA ILE A 129 -26.66 -19.58 -11.81
C ILE A 129 -28.05 -19.52 -11.15
N ASN A 130 -28.31 -18.50 -10.32
CA ASN A 130 -29.63 -18.31 -9.71
C ASN A 130 -30.71 -18.08 -10.78
N GLY A 131 -30.44 -17.28 -11.81
CA GLY A 131 -31.37 -17.08 -12.92
C GLY A 131 -31.67 -18.37 -13.72
N ILE A 132 -30.68 -19.24 -13.90
CA ILE A 132 -30.86 -20.57 -14.51
C ILE A 132 -31.76 -21.44 -13.64
N LYS A 133 -31.51 -21.46 -12.33
CA LYS A 133 -32.33 -22.19 -11.35
C LYS A 133 -33.80 -21.74 -11.41
N ASP A 134 -34.05 -20.44 -11.33
CA ASP A 134 -35.42 -19.88 -11.38
C ASP A 134 -36.13 -20.23 -12.70
N SER A 135 -35.39 -20.25 -13.82
CA SER A 135 -35.92 -20.63 -15.12
C SER A 135 -36.26 -22.12 -15.20
N ALA A 136 -35.43 -22.98 -14.59
CA ALA A 136 -35.68 -24.42 -14.52
C ALA A 136 -36.88 -24.75 -13.62
N GLU A 137 -37.05 -24.06 -12.49
CA GLU A 137 -38.23 -24.17 -11.62
C GLU A 137 -39.51 -23.79 -12.38
N LYS A 138 -39.52 -22.62 -13.05
CA LYS A 138 -40.66 -22.20 -13.89
C LYS A 138 -40.98 -23.19 -15.01
N LEU A 139 -39.96 -23.78 -15.64
CA LEU A 139 -40.17 -24.79 -16.68
C LEU A 139 -40.82 -26.06 -16.09
N SER A 140 -40.34 -26.52 -14.94
CA SER A 140 -40.92 -27.66 -14.23
C SER A 140 -42.39 -27.42 -13.87
N ASP A 141 -42.70 -26.24 -13.34
CA ASP A 141 -44.08 -25.87 -12.98
C ASP A 141 -45.00 -25.87 -14.21
N ASN A 142 -44.54 -25.29 -15.32
CA ASN A 142 -45.29 -25.27 -16.58
C ASN A 142 -45.52 -26.69 -17.15
N VAL A 143 -44.52 -27.57 -17.06
CA VAL A 143 -44.66 -28.97 -17.50
C VAL A 143 -45.70 -29.70 -16.64
N ASN A 144 -45.66 -29.52 -15.32
CA ASN A 144 -46.64 -30.11 -14.40
C ASN A 144 -48.06 -29.61 -14.70
N GLU A 145 -48.24 -28.30 -14.94
CA GLU A 145 -49.55 -27.76 -15.35
C GLU A 145 -50.08 -28.38 -16.65
N ILE A 146 -49.20 -28.64 -17.62
CA ILE A 146 -49.60 -29.26 -18.89
C ILE A 146 -50.06 -30.70 -18.65
N ILE A 147 -49.33 -31.47 -17.85
CA ILE A 147 -49.69 -32.85 -17.48
C ILE A 147 -51.06 -32.87 -16.81
N ASP A 148 -51.28 -32.02 -15.80
CA ASP A 148 -52.56 -31.92 -15.08
C ASP A 148 -53.75 -31.58 -16.01
N LYS A 149 -53.52 -30.78 -17.05
CA LYS A 149 -54.55 -30.43 -18.05
C LYS A 149 -54.82 -31.59 -19.01
N VAL A 150 -53.82 -32.41 -19.32
CA VAL A 150 -53.99 -33.58 -20.19
C VAL A 150 -54.71 -34.72 -19.45
N GLU A 151 -54.41 -34.96 -18.17
CA GLU A 151 -55.03 -36.04 -17.39
C GLU A 151 -56.51 -35.79 -17.02
N LYS A 152 -56.97 -34.53 -17.08
CA LYS A 152 -58.36 -34.16 -16.78
C LYS A 152 -59.31 -34.17 -17.99
N ASN A 153 -58.80 -34.40 -19.20
CA ASN A 153 -59.58 -34.58 -20.42
C ASN A 153 -59.66 -36.06 -20.80
#